data_AF-A0A2I0WF46-F1
#
_entry.id   AF-A0A2I0WF46-F1
#
_cell.length_a   1.000
_cell.length_b   1.000
_cell.length_c   1.000
_cell.angle_alpha   90.00
_cell.angle_beta   90.00
_cell.angle_gamma   90.00
#
_symmetry.space_group_name_H-M   'P 1'
#
loop_
_entity.id
_entity.type
_entity.pdbx_description
1 polymer ?
#
loop_
_entity_poly.entity_id
_entity_poly.type
_entity_poly.pdbx_seq_one_letter_code
_entity_poly.pdbx_strand_id
1 'polypeptide(L)'
;MDEKRVVDLKRLYTLLMRANALELLRRAIGSYIRGTGKGIIMDEEKDQDWVPCLLDFKASLDTILEESFSINEAFSNTIKDSFELLINLRQVCAHLLS
;
A
#
# COMPACT_ATOMS: atom_id res chain seq x y z
N MET A 1 12.70 12.98 11.68
CA MET A 1 12.98 11.82 12.56
C MET A 1 12.73 10.49 11.84
N ASP A 2 12.58 10.55 10.51
CA ASP A 2 12.00 9.53 9.65
C ASP A 2 13.06 8.60 9.03
N GLU A 3 14.30 9.09 8.96
CA GLU A 3 15.48 8.35 8.47
C GLU A 3 15.77 7.07 9.28
N LYS A 4 15.41 7.04 10.57
CA LYS A 4 15.53 5.85 11.42
C LYS A 4 14.58 4.73 10.98
N ARG A 5 13.37 5.07 10.54
CA ARG A 5 12.34 4.10 10.15
C ARG A 5 12.77 3.33 8.89
N VAL A 6 13.36 4.02 7.91
CA VAL A 6 13.85 3.40 6.66
C VAL A 6 14.98 2.41 6.95
N VAL A 7 15.94 2.78 7.81
CA VAL A 7 17.04 1.90 8.22
C VAL A 7 16.53 0.66 8.95
N ASP A 8 15.57 0.83 9.86
CA ASP A 8 14.96 -0.27 10.59
C ASP A 8 14.14 -1.19 9.66
N LEU A 9 13.39 -0.62 8.71
CA LEU A 9 12.69 -1.40 7.68
C LEU A 9 13.65 -2.20 6.81
N LYS A 10 14.79 -1.62 6.43
CA LYS A 10 15.82 -2.30 5.62
C LYS A 10 16.49 -3.46 6.38
N ARG A 11 16.75 -3.27 7.69
CA ARG A 11 17.22 -4.36 8.57
C ARG A 11 16.17 -5.45 8.69
N LEU A 12 14.91 -5.10 8.91
CA LEU A 12 13.79 -6.03 8.98
C LEU A 12 13.65 -6.81 7.67
N TYR A 13 13.77 -6.13 6.52
CA TYR A 13 13.72 -6.76 5.21
C TYR A 13 14.83 -7.78 5.01
N THR A 14 16.06 -7.45 5.41
CA THR A 14 17.20 -8.36 5.32
C THR A 14 17.01 -9.60 6.20
N LEU A 15 16.43 -9.42 7.40
CA LEU A 15 16.06 -10.52 8.30
C LEU A 15 14.96 -11.41 7.70
N LEU A 16 13.90 -10.79 7.16
CA LEU A 16 12.76 -11.47 6.54
C LEU A 16 13.15 -12.20 5.25
N MET A 17 14.08 -11.64 4.46
CA MET A 17 14.68 -12.28 3.30
C MET A 17 15.39 -13.57 3.72
N ARG A 18 16.19 -13.51 4.78
CA ARG A 18 16.91 -14.69 5.30
C ARG A 18 15.97 -15.75 5.89
N ALA A 19 14.83 -15.32 6.42
CA ALA A 19 13.78 -16.18 6.96
C ALA A 19 12.76 -16.67 5.91
N ASN A 20 12.96 -16.34 4.62
CA ASN A 20 12.01 -16.62 3.53
C ASN A 20 10.58 -16.11 3.82
N ALA A 21 10.46 -15.08 4.65
CA ALA A 21 9.21 -14.48 5.11
C ALA A 21 8.82 -13.24 4.29
N LEU A 22 9.42 -13.09 3.10
CA LEU A 22 9.08 -12.02 2.15
C LEU A 22 7.62 -12.07 1.72
N GLU A 23 7.08 -13.28 1.54
CA GLU A 23 5.66 -13.52 1.24
C GLU A 23 4.74 -13.00 2.35
N LEU A 24 5.13 -13.16 3.62
CA LEU A 24 4.39 -12.63 4.77
C LEU A 24 4.40 -11.10 4.78
N LEU A 25 5.56 -10.50 4.51
CA LEU A 25 5.68 -9.04 4.42
C LEU A 25 4.83 -8.49 3.27
N ARG A 26 4.85 -9.17 2.13
CA ARG A 26 4.06 -8.81 0.95
C ARG A 26 2.56 -8.89 1.26
N ARG A 27 2.11 -9.94 1.95
CA ARG A 27 0.73 -10.04 2.46
C ARG A 27 0.39 -8.94 3.45
N ALA A 28 1.29 -8.63 4.39
CA ALA A 28 1.08 -7.57 5.38
C ALA A 28 0.94 -6.20 4.71
N ILE A 29 1.80 -5.89 3.73
CA ILE A 29 1.71 -4.67 2.92
C ILE A 29 0.40 -4.64 2.12
N GLY A 30 0.04 -5.72 1.43
CA GLY A 30 -1.23 -5.77 0.70
C GLY A 30 -2.46 -5.64 1.61
N SER A 31 -2.39 -6.12 2.86
CA SER A 31 -3.44 -5.94 3.86
C SER A 31 -3.48 -4.51 4.39
N TYR A 32 -2.31 -3.90 4.63
CA TYR A 32 -2.19 -2.52 5.06
C TYR A 32 -2.75 -1.56 4.00
N ILE A 33 -2.37 -1.75 2.73
CA ILE A 33 -2.87 -0.94 1.60
C ILE A 33 -4.39 -1.04 1.50
N ARG A 34 -4.93 -2.26 1.57
CA ARG A 34 -6.38 -2.45 1.56
C ARG A 34 -7.08 -1.80 2.75
N GLY A 35 -6.52 -1.91 3.95
CA GLY A 35 -7.09 -1.30 5.15
C GLY A 35 -7.09 0.23 5.10
N THR A 36 -5.93 0.83 4.86
CA THR A 36 -5.75 2.27 4.76
C THR A 36 -6.49 2.84 3.56
N GLY A 37 -6.34 2.21 2.40
CA GLY A 37 -7.05 2.57 1.18
C GLY A 37 -8.56 2.54 1.39
N LYS A 38 -9.12 1.48 1.96
CA LYS A 38 -10.57 1.39 2.22
C LYS A 38 -11.06 2.52 3.12
N GLY A 39 -10.26 2.95 4.10
CA GLY A 39 -10.54 4.16 4.89
C GLY A 39 -10.62 5.41 4.02
N ILE A 40 -9.66 5.62 3.12
CA ILE A 40 -9.65 6.77 2.19
C ILE A 40 -10.88 6.77 1.27
N ILE A 41 -11.31 5.60 0.77
CA ILE A 41 -12.43 5.53 -0.18
C ILE A 41 -13.81 5.54 0.50
N MET A 42 -13.92 5.02 1.73
CA MET A 42 -15.18 5.00 2.50
C MET A 42 -15.49 6.34 3.16
N ASP A 43 -14.55 7.28 3.16
CA ASP A 43 -14.72 8.63 3.70
C ASP A 43 -15.62 9.45 2.75
N GLU A 44 -16.94 9.44 2.98
CA GLU A 44 -17.92 10.18 2.17
C GLU A 44 -17.71 11.70 2.21
N GLU A 45 -17.05 12.23 3.26
CA GLU A 45 -16.68 13.65 3.33
C GLU A 45 -15.50 14.01 2.41
N LYS A 46 -14.67 13.02 2.04
CA LYS A 46 -13.53 13.18 1.12
C LYS A 46 -13.77 12.54 -0.24
N ASP A 47 -15.04 12.41 -0.64
CA ASP A 47 -15.46 11.82 -1.90
C ASP A 47 -14.86 12.48 -3.16
N GLN A 48 -14.50 13.75 -3.06
CA GLN A 48 -13.83 14.46 -4.15
C GLN A 48 -12.30 14.42 -4.05
N ASP A 49 -11.76 14.07 -2.88
CA ASP A 49 -10.32 14.11 -2.56
C ASP A 49 -9.69 12.72 -2.35
N TRP A 50 -10.47 11.64 -2.48
CA TRP A 50 -9.94 10.28 -2.36
C TRP A 50 -8.91 9.96 -3.45
N VAL A 51 -9.05 10.51 -4.67
CA VAL A 51 -8.08 10.32 -5.76
C VAL A 51 -6.70 10.89 -5.42
N PRO A 52 -6.56 12.18 -5.05
CA PRO A 52 -5.28 12.73 -4.62
C PRO A 52 -4.75 12.07 -3.33
N CYS A 53 -5.60 11.76 -2.34
CA CYS A 53 -5.16 11.01 -1.15
C CYS A 53 -4.61 9.62 -1.48
N LEU A 54 -5.27 8.90 -2.40
CA LEU A 54 -4.84 7.59 -2.85
C LEU A 54 -3.52 7.67 -3.63
N LEU A 55 -3.36 8.67 -4.50
CA LEU A 55 -2.10 8.93 -5.22
C LEU A 55 -0.93 9.27 -4.29
N ASP A 56 -1.16 10.12 -3.28
CA ASP A 56 -0.15 10.46 -2.27
C ASP A 56 0.27 9.23 -1.45
N PHE A 57 -0.71 8.41 -1.07
CA PHE A 57 -0.46 7.13 -0.41
C PHE A 57 0.36 6.18 -1.29
N LYS A 58 0.07 6.13 -2.60
CA LYS A 58 0.85 5.35 -3.56
C LYS A 58 2.30 5.84 -3.62
N ALA A 59 2.50 7.15 -3.73
CA ALA A 59 3.83 7.75 -3.81
C ALA A 59 4.64 7.42 -2.55
N SER A 60 4.03 7.55 -1.37
CA SER A 60 4.64 7.16 -0.10
C SER A 60 5.07 5.70 -0.07
N LEU A 61 4.23 4.78 -0.58
CA LEU A 61 4.57 3.36 -0.66
C LEU A 61 5.69 3.08 -1.67
N ASP A 62 5.68 3.74 -2.83
CA ASP A 62 6.75 3.64 -3.84
C ASP A 62 8.09 4.07 -3.23
N THR A 63 8.15 5.21 -2.53
CA THR A 63 9.37 5.66 -1.83
C THR A 63 9.84 4.65 -0.78
N ILE A 64 8.92 4.08 0.02
CA ILE A 64 9.27 3.05 0.99
C ILE A 64 9.80 1.79 0.29
N LEU A 65 9.23 1.39 -0.85
CA LEU A 65 9.72 0.27 -1.66
C LEU A 65 11.10 0.53 -2.26
N GLU A 66 11.33 1.71 -2.81
CA GLU A 66 12.62 2.12 -3.36
C GLU A 66 13.71 2.11 -2.28
N GLU A 67 13.45 2.74 -1.14
CA GLU A 67 14.45 2.90 -0.09
C GLU A 67 14.68 1.61 0.73
N SER A 68 13.61 0.86 1.02
CA SER A 68 13.65 -0.27 1.96
C SER A 68 13.74 -1.63 1.28
N PHE A 69 13.14 -1.76 0.09
CA PHE A 69 12.86 -3.06 -0.55
C PHE A 69 13.53 -3.24 -1.92
N SER A 70 14.41 -2.31 -2.31
CA SER A 70 15.19 -2.35 -3.56
C SER A 70 14.33 -2.56 -4.82
N ILE A 71 13.12 -2.00 -4.85
CA ILE A 71 12.22 -2.08 -6.02
C ILE A 71 11.94 -3.54 -6.43
N ASN A 72 11.62 -4.37 -5.45
CA ASN A 72 11.24 -5.74 -5.76
C ASN A 72 9.88 -5.77 -6.49
N GLU A 73 9.87 -6.24 -7.74
CA GLU A 73 8.69 -6.28 -8.63
C GLU A 73 7.49 -6.98 -7.98
N ALA A 74 7.73 -7.97 -7.12
CA ALA A 74 6.68 -8.65 -6.39
C ALA A 74 5.88 -7.63 -5.54
N PHE A 75 6.56 -6.77 -4.79
CA PHE A 75 5.88 -5.77 -3.97
C PHE A 75 5.17 -4.72 -4.83
N SER A 76 5.81 -4.22 -5.89
CA SER A 76 5.15 -3.30 -6.83
C SER A 76 3.89 -3.89 -7.45
N ASN A 77 3.90 -5.18 -7.80
CA ASN A 77 2.71 -5.86 -8.33
C ASN A 77 1.61 -5.97 -7.26
N THR A 78 1.96 -6.20 -6.00
CA THR A 78 0.98 -6.22 -4.89
C THR A 78 0.37 -4.86 -4.61
N ILE A 79 1.15 -3.77 -4.73
CA ILE A 79 0.62 -2.41 -4.64
C ILE A 79 -0.38 -2.19 -5.76
N LYS A 80 0.01 -2.46 -7.02
CA LYS A 80 -0.87 -2.30 -8.19
C LYS A 80 -2.19 -3.05 -8.01
N ASP A 81 -2.12 -4.35 -7.72
CA ASP A 81 -3.30 -5.19 -7.46
C ASP A 81 -4.19 -4.63 -6.35
N SER A 82 -3.58 -4.23 -5.22
CA SER A 82 -4.34 -3.67 -4.09
C SER A 82 -5.02 -2.34 -4.47
N PHE A 83 -4.38 -1.50 -5.26
CA PHE A 83 -4.95 -0.25 -5.75
C PHE A 83 -6.07 -0.46 -6.78
N GLU A 84 -5.89 -1.40 -7.71
CA GLU A 84 -6.95 -1.77 -8.66
C GLU A 84 -8.20 -2.28 -7.92
N LEU A 85 -8.01 -3.12 -6.90
CA LEU A 85 -9.11 -3.58 -6.05
C LEU A 85 -9.81 -2.44 -5.29
N LEU A 86 -9.04 -1.46 -4.80
CA LEU A 86 -9.56 -0.28 -4.12
C LEU A 86 -10.43 0.58 -5.07
N ILE A 87 -9.94 0.86 -6.27
CA ILE A 87 -10.68 1.62 -7.30
C ILE A 87 -11.94 0.85 -7.72
N ASN A 88 -11.82 -0.47 -7.92
CA ASN A 88 -12.95 -1.32 -8.26
C ASN A 88 -14.01 -1.35 -7.15
N LEU A 89 -13.58 -1.48 -5.88
CA LEU A 89 -14.46 -1.43 -4.71
C LEU A 89 -15.27 -0.13 -4.67
N ARG A 90 -14.62 1.02 -4.96
CA ARG A 90 -15.31 2.30 -5.03
C ARG A 90 -16.39 2.32 -6.10
N GLN A 91 -16.02 1.88 -7.31
CA GLN A 91 -16.95 1.83 -8.45
C GLN A 91 -18.14 0.92 -8.16
N VAL A 92 -17.90 -0.25 -7.54
CA VAL A 92 -18.95 -1.20 -7.15
C VAL A 92 -19.83 -0.64 -6.04
N CYS A 93 -19.26 -0.04 -4.99
CA CYS A 93 -20.04 0.58 -3.91
C CYS A 93 -20.91 1.74 -4.41
N ALA A 94 -20.38 2.60 -5.29
CA ALA A 94 -21.16 3.69 -5.88
C ALA A 94 -22.33 3.17 -6.72
N HIS A 95 -22.15 2.04 -7.42
CA HIS A 95 -23.20 1.43 -8.24
C HIS A 95 -24.26 0.71 -7.40
N LEU A 96 -23.89 0.10 -6.26
CA LEU A 96 -24.84 -0.56 -5.34
C LEU A 96 -25.72 0.43 -4.54
N LEU A 97 -25.33 1.70 -4.48
CA LEU A 97 -26.08 2.77 -3.82
C LEU A 97 -27.00 3.56 -4.77
N SER A 98 -27.02 3.25 -6.08
CA SER A 98 -27.86 3.91 -7.10
C SER A 98 -29.16 3.16 -7.41
#